data_AF-A0AAW2JA18-F1
#
_entry.id   AF-A0AAW2JA18-F1
#
_cell.length_a   1.000
_cell.length_b   1.000
_cell.length_c   1.000
_cell.angle_alpha   90.00
_cell.angle_beta   90.00
_cell.angle_gamma   90.00
#
_symmetry.space_group_name_H-M   'P 1'
#
loop_
_entity.id
_entity.type
_entity.pdbx_description
1 polymer ?
#
loop_
_entity_poly.entity_id
_entity_poly.type
_entity_poly.pdbx_seq_one_letter_code
_entity_poly.pdbx_strand_id
1 'polypeptide(L)'
;MVSKKIAFLALGLVLSGCSGDAKPYMEVRKIAGGFDDPLVKVLDSRFHHEVTEIQQVTVEEVEEVNSATERVSAAISAGRYSEAGVEEVKTRLETLENSIQGIQKQANKLFSEVLAARNKLLDNIRLTG
;
A
#
# COMPACT_ATOMS: atom_id res chain seq x y z
N MET A 1 26.55 -4.63 -6.86
CA MET A 1 25.83 -3.48 -7.44
C MET A 1 24.31 -3.68 -7.38
N VAL A 2 23.81 -4.86 -7.78
CA VAL A 2 22.39 -5.26 -7.70
C VAL A 2 21.80 -5.17 -6.29
N SER A 3 22.51 -5.65 -5.25
CA SER A 3 22.01 -5.62 -3.86
C SER A 3 21.75 -4.20 -3.34
N LYS A 4 22.55 -3.20 -3.74
CA LYS A 4 22.31 -1.80 -3.40
C LYS A 4 21.06 -1.26 -4.09
N LYS A 5 20.86 -1.60 -5.36
CA LYS A 5 19.66 -1.22 -6.11
C LYS A 5 18.38 -1.83 -5.51
N ILE A 6 18.43 -3.10 -5.12
CA ILE A 6 17.32 -3.77 -4.41
C ILE A 6 17.05 -3.10 -3.06
N ALA A 7 18.08 -2.73 -2.30
CA ALA A 7 17.91 -2.01 -1.03
C ALA A 7 17.24 -0.64 -1.22
N PHE A 8 17.64 0.11 -2.26
CA PHE A 8 16.99 1.37 -2.60
C PHE A 8 15.53 1.16 -3.03
N LEU A 9 15.25 0.17 -3.87
CA LEU A 9 13.90 -0.19 -4.27
C LEU A 9 13.00 -0.48 -3.06
N ALA A 10 13.47 -1.31 -2.13
CA ALA A 10 12.76 -1.63 -0.89
C ALA A 10 12.56 -0.40 0.00
N LEU A 11 13.59 0.45 0.14
CA LEU A 11 13.49 1.69 0.92
C LEU A 11 12.45 2.65 0.32
N GLY A 12 12.49 2.86 -0.99
CA GLY A 12 11.53 3.71 -1.69
C GLY A 12 10.09 3.22 -1.51
N LEU A 13 9.89 1.90 -1.55
CA LEU A 13 8.58 1.28 -1.34
C LEU A 13 8.08 1.50 0.10
N VAL A 14 8.93 1.27 1.10
CA VAL A 14 8.57 1.47 2.51
C VAL A 14 8.22 2.93 2.78
N LEU A 15 9.04 3.87 2.30
CA LEU A 15 8.79 5.30 2.47
C LEU A 15 7.49 5.74 1.77
N SER A 16 7.25 5.22 0.56
CA SER A 16 6.02 5.47 -0.17
C SER A 16 4.79 4.98 0.61
N GLY A 17 4.83 3.74 1.10
CA GLY A 17 3.77 3.19 1.96
C GLY A 17 3.55 3.99 3.25
N CYS A 18 4.61 4.44 3.93
CA CYS A 18 4.49 5.27 5.13
C CYS A 18 3.91 6.67 4.86
N SER A 19 4.17 7.22 3.67
CA SER A 19 3.69 8.55 3.28
C SER A 19 2.31 8.55 2.64
N GLY A 20 1.84 7.40 2.17
CA GLY A 20 0.65 7.32 1.30
C GLY A 20 0.85 8.00 -0.06
N ASP A 21 2.09 8.31 -0.45
CA ASP A 21 2.46 8.98 -1.71
C ASP A 21 3.46 8.12 -2.50
N ALA A 22 3.36 8.06 -3.83
CA ALA A 22 4.35 7.44 -4.71
C ALA A 22 5.65 8.26 -4.85
N LYS A 23 5.65 9.54 -4.45
CA LYS A 23 6.82 10.43 -4.56
C LYS A 23 8.10 9.88 -3.92
N PRO A 24 8.10 9.36 -2.67
CA PRO A 24 9.33 8.82 -2.08
C PRO A 24 9.90 7.64 -2.87
N TYR A 25 9.05 6.80 -3.47
CA TYR A 25 9.50 5.73 -4.36
C TYR A 25 10.19 6.30 -5.62
N MET A 26 9.57 7.28 -6.26
CA MET A 26 10.11 7.99 -7.43
C MET A 26 11.47 8.66 -7.15
N GLU A 27 11.59 9.33 -6.00
CA GLU A 27 12.82 10.01 -5.59
C GLU A 27 13.96 9.03 -5.33
N VAL A 28 13.69 7.95 -4.59
CA VAL A 28 14.69 6.91 -4.32
C VAL A 28 15.11 6.19 -5.61
N ARG A 29 14.18 5.95 -6.54
CA ARG A 29 14.48 5.43 -7.89
C ARG A 29 15.43 6.34 -8.67
N LYS A 30 15.23 7.66 -8.59
CA LYS A 30 16.10 8.65 -9.21
C LYS A 30 17.50 8.68 -8.58
N ILE A 31 17.58 8.63 -7.25
CA ILE A 31 18.85 8.58 -6.50
C ILE A 31 19.65 7.31 -6.86
N ALA A 32 18.96 6.19 -7.07
CA ALA A 32 19.58 4.93 -7.48
C ALA A 32 20.11 4.93 -8.94
N GLY A 33 19.87 6.01 -9.71
CA GLY A 33 20.22 6.09 -11.12
C GLY A 33 19.39 5.15 -12.00
N GLY A 34 18.17 4.82 -11.57
CA GLY A 34 17.30 3.86 -12.26
C GLY A 34 17.68 2.39 -12.05
N PHE A 35 16.80 1.52 -12.53
CA PHE A 35 16.87 0.07 -12.32
C PHE A 35 16.98 -0.69 -13.65
N ASP A 36 18.05 -0.44 -14.41
CA ASP A 36 18.25 -1.06 -15.74
C ASP A 36 18.67 -2.54 -15.69
N ASP A 37 19.04 -3.04 -14.51
CA ASP A 37 19.34 -4.47 -14.33
C ASP A 37 18.08 -5.30 -14.61
N PRO A 38 18.13 -6.36 -15.44
CA PRO A 38 16.94 -7.10 -15.85
C PRO A 38 16.10 -7.63 -14.68
N LEU A 39 16.74 -8.09 -13.60
CA LEU A 39 16.04 -8.61 -12.43
C LEU A 39 15.37 -7.48 -11.65
N VAL A 40 16.07 -6.37 -11.47
CA VAL A 40 15.55 -5.21 -10.73
C VAL A 40 14.50 -4.45 -11.55
N LYS A 41 14.60 -4.45 -12.87
CA LYS A 41 13.66 -3.79 -13.79
C LYS A 41 12.27 -4.42 -13.74
N VAL A 42 12.20 -5.75 -13.73
CA VAL A 42 10.92 -6.48 -13.61
C VAL A 42 10.26 -6.19 -12.26
N LEU A 43 11.06 -6.19 -11.19
CA LEU A 43 10.58 -5.82 -9.86
C LEU A 43 10.09 -4.37 -9.82
N ASP A 44 10.88 -3.43 -10.33
CA ASP A 44 10.55 -2.00 -10.43
C ASP A 44 9.25 -1.76 -11.19
N SER A 45 9.04 -2.41 -12.35
CA SER A 45 7.80 -2.26 -13.09
C SER A 45 6.57 -2.76 -12.32
N ARG A 46 6.72 -3.88 -11.60
CA ARG A 46 5.63 -4.47 -10.84
C ARG A 46 5.29 -3.62 -9.62
N PHE A 47 6.31 -3.14 -8.90
CA PHE A 47 6.09 -2.25 -7.76
C PHE A 47 5.54 -0.90 -8.19
N HIS A 48 6.01 -0.34 -9.30
CA HIS A 48 5.46 0.91 -9.80
C HIS A 48 3.98 0.76 -10.14
N HIS A 49 3.59 -0.33 -10.81
CA HIS A 49 2.19 -0.62 -11.08
C HIS A 49 1.38 -0.71 -9.78
N GLU A 50 1.84 -1.51 -8.82
CA GLU A 50 1.08 -1.76 -7.59
C GLU A 50 0.99 -0.53 -6.70
N VAL A 51 2.07 0.26 -6.58
CA VAL A 51 2.05 1.53 -5.84
C VAL A 51 1.07 2.50 -6.49
N THR A 52 1.01 2.57 -7.81
CA THR A 52 0.14 3.53 -8.50
C THR A 52 -1.32 3.07 -8.49
N GLU A 53 -1.58 1.79 -8.72
CA GLU A 53 -2.93 1.22 -8.81
C GLU A 53 -3.61 1.08 -7.45
N ILE A 54 -2.91 0.53 -6.45
CA ILE A 54 -3.47 0.40 -5.09
C ILE A 54 -3.75 1.78 -4.51
N GLN A 55 -2.87 2.75 -4.77
CA GLN A 55 -3.08 4.12 -4.31
C GLN A 55 -4.30 4.74 -4.98
N GLN A 56 -4.50 4.54 -6.29
CA GLN A 56 -5.66 5.06 -6.99
C GLN A 56 -6.98 4.48 -6.45
N VAL A 57 -7.07 3.15 -6.29
CA VAL A 57 -8.28 2.48 -5.79
C VAL A 57 -8.59 2.83 -4.33
N THR A 58 -7.56 2.92 -3.48
CA THR A 58 -7.76 3.22 -2.05
C THR A 58 -8.10 4.69 -1.82
N VAL A 59 -7.55 5.60 -2.62
CA VAL A 59 -7.88 7.04 -2.54
C VAL A 59 -9.32 7.29 -2.98
N GLU A 60 -9.79 6.64 -4.04
CA GLU A 60 -11.15 6.82 -4.56
C GLU A 60 -12.23 6.46 -3.51
N GLU A 61 -12.10 5.31 -2.84
CA GLU A 61 -13.07 4.90 -1.82
C GLU A 61 -13.05 5.85 -0.60
N VAL A 62 -11.89 6.35 -0.20
CA VAL A 62 -11.77 7.32 0.90
C VAL A 62 -12.39 8.67 0.52
N GLU A 63 -12.19 9.14 -0.72
CA GLU A 63 -12.82 10.35 -1.24
C GLU A 63 -14.35 10.24 -1.28
N GLU A 64 -14.85 9.07 -1.68
CA GLU A 64 -16.28 8.77 -1.70
C GLU A 64 -16.90 8.72 -0.30
N VAL A 65 -16.23 8.09 0.68
CA VAL A 65 -16.65 8.10 2.09
C VAL A 65 -16.70 9.53 2.64
N ASN A 66 -15.67 10.34 2.37
CA ASN A 66 -15.63 11.74 2.79
C ASN A 66 -16.77 12.54 2.17
N SER A 67 -16.97 12.40 0.86
CA SER A 67 -18.04 13.09 0.12
C SER A 67 -19.43 12.70 0.62
N ALA A 68 -19.66 11.42 0.92
CA ALA A 68 -20.92 10.95 1.51
C ALA A 68 -21.13 11.52 2.92
N THR A 69 -20.08 11.56 3.74
CA THR A 69 -20.11 12.11 5.10
C THR A 69 -20.42 13.61 5.09
N GLU A 70 -19.80 14.37 4.18
CA GLU A 70 -20.08 15.80 3.99
C GLU A 70 -21.54 16.05 3.58
N ARG A 71 -22.08 15.25 2.65
CA ARG A 71 -23.49 15.32 2.25
C ARG A 71 -24.42 15.09 3.45
N VAL A 72 -24.15 14.07 4.27
CA VAL A 72 -24.94 13.78 5.48
C VAL A 72 -24.82 14.91 6.51
N SER A 73 -23.62 15.41 6.77
CA SER A 73 -23.36 16.51 7.70
C SER A 73 -24.10 17.79 7.31
N ALA A 74 -24.06 18.15 6.03
CA ALA A 74 -24.79 19.30 5.48
C ALA A 74 -26.31 19.11 5.60
N ALA A 75 -26.81 17.90 5.34
CA ALA A 75 -28.23 17.58 5.45
C ALA A 75 -28.73 17.67 6.90
N ILE A 76 -27.96 17.16 7.87
CA ILE A 76 -28.26 17.26 9.30
C ILE A 76 -28.29 18.73 9.74
N SER A 77 -27.29 19.51 9.34
CA SER A 77 -27.20 20.95 9.65
C SER A 77 -28.38 21.75 9.10
N ALA A 78 -28.94 21.31 7.97
CA ALA A 78 -30.13 21.90 7.35
C ALA A 78 -31.46 21.33 7.89
N GLY A 79 -31.43 20.46 8.92
CA GLY A 79 -32.61 19.80 9.48
C GLY A 79 -33.25 18.76 8.54
N ARG A 80 -32.56 18.33 7.48
CA ARG A 80 -33.03 17.37 6.47
C ARG A 80 -32.38 16.01 6.69
N TYR A 81 -32.56 15.43 7.87
CA TYR A 81 -32.04 14.10 8.16
C TYR A 81 -32.57 13.06 7.16
N SER A 82 -31.69 12.19 6.68
CA SER A 82 -32.02 11.08 5.80
C SER A 82 -31.33 9.83 6.30
N GLU A 83 -32.11 8.84 6.73
CA GLU A 83 -31.63 7.53 7.14
C GLU A 83 -30.89 6.82 5.99
N ALA A 84 -31.38 6.97 4.76
CA ALA A 84 -30.72 6.43 3.57
C ALA A 84 -29.31 7.00 3.37
N GLY A 85 -29.10 8.29 3.64
CA GLY A 85 -27.76 8.91 3.56
C GLY A 85 -26.80 8.39 4.63
N VAL A 86 -27.31 8.15 5.85
CA VAL A 86 -26.51 7.55 6.94
C VAL A 86 -26.14 6.10 6.60
N GLU A 87 -27.08 5.32 6.05
CA GLU A 87 -26.82 3.93 5.67
C GLU A 87 -25.84 3.82 4.49
N GLU A 88 -25.84 4.79 3.55
CA GLU A 88 -24.83 4.90 2.49
C GLU A 88 -23.42 5.05 3.09
N VAL A 89 -23.23 6.00 4.01
CA VAL A 89 -21.94 6.22 4.68
C VAL A 89 -21.48 4.97 5.42
N LYS A 90 -22.40 4.31 6.14
CA LYS A 90 -22.10 3.07 6.87
C LYS A 90 -21.64 1.95 5.93
N THR A 91 -22.35 1.72 4.83
CA THR A 91 -22.00 0.68 3.84
C THR A 91 -20.63 0.92 3.22
N ARG A 92 -20.29 2.18 2.91
CA ARG A 92 -18.96 2.54 2.38
C ARG A 92 -17.86 2.36 3.42
N LEU A 93 -18.11 2.74 4.67
CA LEU A 93 -17.17 2.48 5.78
C LEU A 93 -16.91 0.98 5.99
N GLU A 94 -17.94 0.14 5.91
CA GLU A 94 -17.79 -1.32 5.98
C GLU A 94 -16.96 -1.85 4.80
N THR A 95 -17.16 -1.32 3.58
CA THR A 95 -16.36 -1.67 2.39
C THR A 95 -14.88 -1.30 2.58
N LEU A 96 -14.62 -0.10 3.11
CA LEU A 96 -13.27 0.37 3.41
C LEU A 96 -12.61 -0.47 4.50
N GLU A 97 -13.33 -0.81 5.57
CA GLU A 97 -12.82 -1.67 6.63
C GLU A 97 -12.43 -3.05 6.10
N ASN A 98 -13.30 -3.68 5.30
CA ASN A 98 -13.02 -4.98 4.69
C ASN A 98 -11.77 -4.95 3.80
N SER A 99 -11.57 -3.85 3.06
CA SER A 99 -10.38 -3.63 2.24
C SER A 99 -9.11 -3.53 3.10
N ILE A 100 -9.15 -2.77 4.19
CA ILE A 100 -8.03 -2.64 5.13
C ILE A 100 -7.68 -3.98 5.78
N GLN A 101 -8.69 -4.74 6.23
CA GLN A 101 -8.48 -6.08 6.78
C GLN A 101 -7.88 -7.04 5.74
N GLY A 102 -8.30 -6.94 4.47
CA GLY A 102 -7.72 -7.68 3.36
C GLY A 102 -6.22 -7.38 3.16
N ILE A 103 -5.86 -6.09 3.16
CA ILE A 103 -4.46 -5.63 3.06
C ILE A 103 -3.65 -6.16 4.25
N GLN A 104 -4.16 -6.07 5.47
CA GLN A 104 -3.48 -6.56 6.67
C GLN A 104 -3.19 -8.07 6.58
N LYS A 105 -4.17 -8.87 6.14
CA LYS A 105 -3.98 -10.32 5.97
C LYS A 105 -2.90 -10.64 4.94
N GLN A 106 -2.90 -9.94 3.80
CA GLN A 106 -1.90 -10.12 2.75
C GLN A 106 -0.50 -9.72 3.23
N ALA A 107 -0.38 -8.56 3.89
CA ALA A 107 0.88 -8.08 4.46
C ALA A 107 1.45 -9.07 5.49
N ASN A 108 0.63 -9.53 6.44
CA ASN A 108 1.05 -10.48 7.47
C ASN A 108 1.53 -11.81 6.86
N LYS A 109 0.85 -12.30 5.82
CA LYS A 109 1.26 -13.51 5.09
C LYS A 109 2.63 -13.31 4.44
N LEU A 110 2.82 -12.21 3.71
CA LEU A 110 4.10 -11.88 3.06
C LEU A 110 5.25 -11.76 4.07
N PHE A 111 5.04 -11.03 5.18
CA PHE A 111 6.05 -10.93 6.24
C PHE A 111 6.41 -12.30 6.81
N SER A 112 5.42 -13.17 7.03
CA SER A 112 5.65 -14.52 7.53
C SER A 112 6.49 -15.36 6.55
N GLU A 113 6.21 -15.28 5.25
CA GLU A 113 6.96 -15.97 4.20
C GLU A 113 8.41 -15.46 4.10
N VAL A 114 8.62 -14.14 4.14
CA VAL A 114 9.95 -13.53 4.11
C VAL A 114 10.76 -13.92 5.34
N LEU A 115 10.17 -13.87 6.53
CA LEU A 115 10.84 -14.28 7.77
C LEU A 115 11.21 -15.77 7.75
N ALA A 116 10.32 -16.63 7.23
CA ALA A 116 10.59 -18.05 7.07
C ALA A 116 11.76 -18.31 6.09
N ALA A 117 11.78 -17.62 4.94
CA ALA A 117 12.88 -17.71 3.99
C ALA A 117 14.21 -17.24 4.58
N ARG A 118 14.20 -16.11 5.31
CA ARG A 118 15.37 -15.60 6.03
C ARG A 118 15.89 -16.59 7.07
N ASN A 119 15.01 -17.23 7.84
CA ASN A 119 15.41 -18.21 8.83
C ASN A 119 16.05 -19.44 8.18
N LYS A 120 15.44 -20.00 7.12
CA LYS A 120 16.02 -21.11 6.34
C LYS A 120 17.43 -20.80 5.83
N LEU A 121 17.64 -19.59 5.31
CA LEU A 121 18.95 -19.16 4.82
C LEU A 121 20.00 -19.17 5.95
N LEU A 122 19.65 -18.64 7.12
CA LEU A 122 20.57 -18.60 8.27
C LEU A 122 20.86 -19.98 8.85
N ASP A 123 19.86 -20.86 8.87
CA ASP A 123 20.05 -22.23 9.33
C ASP A 123 21.04 -22.97 8.41
N ASN A 124 20.95 -22.78 7.09
CA ASN A 124 21.91 -23.34 6.15
C ASN A 124 23.34 -22.82 6.36
N ILE A 125 23.50 -21.53 6.66
CA ILE A 125 24.82 -20.93 6.95
C ILE A 125 25.39 -21.50 8.26
N ARG A 126 24.55 -21.63 9.30
CA ARG A 126 24.96 -22.19 10.60
C ARG A 126 25.34 -23.66 10.53
N LEU A 127 24.74 -24.42 9.62
CA LEU A 127 25.03 -25.85 9.42
C LEU A 127 26.28 -26.09 8.55
N THR A 128 26.78 -25.07 7.86
CA THR A 128 27.95 -25.17 6.96
C THR A 128 29.19 -24.44 7.49
N GLY A 129 29.09 -23.79 8.66
CA GLY A 129 30.19 -23.10 9.34
C GLY A 129 30.71 -23.85 10.56
#